data_AF-A0AA47NBI3-F1
#
_entry.id   AF-A0AA47NBI3-F1
#
_cell.length_a   1.000
_cell.length_b   1.000
_cell.length_c   1.000
_cell.angle_alpha   90.00
_cell.angle_beta   90.00
_cell.angle_gamma   90.00
#
_symmetry.space_group_name_H-M   'P 1'
#
loop_
_entity.id
_entity.type
_entity.pdbx_description
1 polymer ?
#
loop_
_entity_poly.entity_id
_entity_poly.type
_entity_poly.pdbx_seq_one_letter_code
_entity_poly.pdbx_strand_id
1 'polypeptide(L)'
;MVTSLAYRWEADHLVTLSNQNNLELNALKTVEMVVDFRKNSASPAPITLCDSTIDTVESFLFLGTIISQDLEWELNISSLSSRKPSRGCTSCGS
;
A
#
# COMPACT_ATOMS: atom_id res chain seq x y z
N MET A 1 3.37 3.98 21.36
CA MET A 1 1.96 3.56 21.15
C MET A 1 1.38 4.57 20.17
N VAL A 2 1.44 4.31 18.86
CA VAL A 2 0.67 5.16 17.92
C VAL A 2 -0.78 4.82 18.22
N THR A 3 -1.44 5.69 18.96
CA THR A 3 -2.80 5.48 19.42
C THR A 3 -3.70 5.47 18.20
N SER A 4 -4.51 4.43 18.01
CA SER A 4 -5.53 4.32 16.95
C SER A 4 -6.41 5.57 16.81
N LEU A 5 -6.49 6.38 17.87
CA LEU A 5 -7.18 7.67 17.90
C LEU A 5 -6.53 8.75 17.01
N ALA A 6 -5.20 8.83 16.93
CA ALA A 6 -4.52 9.85 16.11
C ALA A 6 -4.80 9.61 14.62
N TYR A 7 -4.68 8.34 14.20
CA TYR A 7 -5.03 7.91 12.85
C TYR A 7 -6.50 8.18 12.50
N ARG A 8 -7.43 7.83 13.40
CA ARG A 8 -8.86 8.10 13.21
C ARG A 8 -9.18 9.60 13.15
N TRP A 9 -8.48 10.39 13.95
CA TRP A 9 -8.59 11.85 13.92
C TRP A 9 -8.11 12.43 12.60
N GLU A 10 -7.02 11.91 12.03
CA GLU A 10 -6.54 12.34 10.71
C GLU A 10 -7.55 12.04 9.60
N ALA A 11 -8.23 10.89 9.65
CA ALA A 11 -9.28 10.55 8.70
C ALA A 11 -10.49 11.51 8.79
N ASP A 12 -10.93 11.85 10.00
CA ASP A 12 -12.01 12.83 10.23
C ASP A 12 -11.58 14.24 9.81
N HIS A 13 -10.32 14.59 10.08
CA HIS A 13 -9.74 15.85 9.65
C HIS A 13 -9.69 15.97 8.11
N LEU A 14 -9.37 14.88 7.41
CA LEU A 14 -9.43 14.82 5.94
C LEU A 14 -10.84 15.12 5.43
N VAL A 15 -11.89 14.53 6.01
CA VAL A 15 -13.29 14.82 5.65
C VAL A 15 -13.60 16.30 5.81
N THR A 16 -13.21 16.87 6.95
CA THR A 16 -13.41 18.30 7.24
C THR A 16 -12.69 19.18 6.20
N LEU A 17 -11.44 18.86 5.90
CA LEU A 17 -10.64 19.62 4.94
C LEU A 17 -11.20 19.50 3.52
N SER A 18 -11.65 18.32 3.11
CA SER A 18 -12.32 18.14 1.81
C SER A 18 -13.56 19.02 1.68
N ASN A 19 -14.42 19.02 2.70
CA ASN A 19 -15.63 19.85 2.73
C ASN A 19 -15.29 21.35 2.64
N GLN A 20 -14.27 21.81 3.38
CA GLN A 20 -13.81 23.22 3.33
C GLN A 20 -13.28 23.63 1.95
N ASN A 21 -12.77 22.68 1.16
CA ASN A 21 -12.22 22.91 -0.17
C ASN A 21 -13.22 22.60 -1.30
N ASN A 22 -14.50 22.39 -0.99
CA ASN A 22 -15.53 21.98 -1.96
C ASN A 22 -15.17 20.68 -2.70
N LEU A 23 -14.46 19.77 -2.03
CA LEU A 23 -14.16 18.43 -2.51
C LEU A 23 -15.11 17.42 -1.86
N GLU A 24 -15.56 16.45 -2.64
CA GLU A 24 -16.38 15.34 -2.16
C GLU A 24 -15.55 14.06 -2.16
N LEU A 25 -15.48 13.38 -1.01
CA LEU A 25 -14.80 12.10 -0.90
C LEU A 25 -15.72 10.97 -1.35
N ASN A 26 -15.23 10.14 -2.26
CA ASN A 26 -15.96 8.95 -2.68
C ASN A 26 -15.63 7.79 -1.73
N ALA A 27 -16.34 7.72 -0.60
CA ALA A 27 -16.13 6.67 0.39
C ALA A 27 -16.32 5.26 -0.20
N LEU A 28 -17.24 5.09 -1.15
CA LEU A 28 -17.49 3.80 -1.82
C LEU A 28 -16.34 3.31 -2.69
N LYS A 29 -15.44 4.20 -3.14
CA LYS A 29 -14.22 3.86 -3.89
C LYS A 29 -12.97 3.93 -3.02
N THR A 30 -13.13 4.22 -1.74
CA THR A 30 -12.02 4.32 -0.79
C THR A 30 -11.85 2.98 -0.10
N VAL A 31 -10.61 2.53 0.03
CA VAL A 31 -10.23 1.34 0.78
C VAL A 31 -9.11 1.70 1.75
N GLU A 32 -9.06 1.01 2.87
CA GLU A 32 -8.02 1.14 3.88
C GLU A 32 -6.99 0.03 3.68
N MET A 33 -5.72 0.38 3.53
CA MET A 33 -4.61 -0.60 3.61
C MET A 33 -3.78 -0.27 4.84
N VAL A 34 -3.69 -1.22 5.77
CA VAL A 34 -2.96 -1.06 7.03
C VAL A 34 -1.63 -1.77 6.92
N VAL A 35 -0.55 -1.01 7.04
CA VAL A 35 0.82 -1.54 7.10
C VAL A 35 1.26 -1.58 8.55
N ASP A 36 1.53 -2.77 9.09
CA ASP A 36 1.91 -2.96 10.48
C ASP A 36 3.04 -4.00 10.64
N PHE A 37 4.21 -3.53 11.08
CA PHE A 37 5.41 -4.37 11.27
C PHE A 37 5.55 -4.93 12.69
N ARG A 38 4.56 -4.72 13.57
CA ARG A 38 4.61 -5.25 14.94
C ARG A 38 4.45 -6.77 14.90
N LYS A 39 5.32 -7.50 15.60
CA LYS A 39 5.29 -8.98 15.65
C LYS A 39 3.97 -9.59 16.15
N ASN A 40 3.29 -8.91 17.07
CA ASN A 40 2.00 -9.30 17.62
C ASN A 40 1.08 -8.07 17.64
N SER A 41 0.41 -7.79 16.54
CA SER A 41 -0.65 -6.79 16.49
C SER A 41 -1.96 -7.41 16.05
N ALA A 42 -3.03 -6.96 16.69
CA ALA A 42 -4.37 -7.18 16.18
C ALA A 42 -4.59 -6.25 15.00
N SER A 43 -5.33 -6.73 14.00
CA SER A 43 -5.85 -5.88 12.93
C SER A 43 -6.65 -4.73 13.58
N PRO A 44 -6.41 -3.47 13.19
CA PRO A 44 -7.16 -2.34 13.72
C PRO A 44 -8.64 -2.45 13.30
N ALA A 45 -9.51 -1.91 14.15
CA ALA A 45 -10.93 -1.83 13.81
C ALA A 45 -11.12 -0.86 12.63
N PRO A 46 -11.95 -1.22 11.63
CA PRO A 46 -12.18 -0.41 10.43
C PRO A 46 -12.48 1.05 10.75
N ILE A 47 -12.02 1.95 9.90
CA ILE A 47 -12.37 3.37 10.01
C ILE A 47 -13.71 3.68 9.35
N THR A 48 -14.28 4.82 9.74
CA THR A 48 -15.46 5.40 9.12
C THR A 48 -15.05 6.69 8.44
N LEU A 49 -15.45 6.86 7.19
CA LEU A 49 -15.24 8.05 6.38
C LEU A 49 -16.58 8.46 5.76
N CYS A 50 -17.00 9.72 5.93
CA CYS A 50 -18.30 10.22 5.43
C CYS A 50 -19.47 9.28 5.81
N ASP A 51 -19.53 8.89 7.09
CA ASP A 51 -20.53 7.96 7.65
C ASP A 51 -20.54 6.54 7.04
N SER A 52 -19.55 6.21 6.22
CA SER A 52 -19.39 4.90 5.60
C SER A 52 -18.21 4.17 6.22
N THR A 53 -18.41 2.92 6.64
CA THR A 53 -17.31 2.05 7.05
C THR A 53 -16.47 1.72 5.82
N ILE A 54 -15.16 1.87 5.93
CA ILE A 54 -14.23 1.62 4.82
C ILE A 54 -13.76 0.17 4.87
N ASP A 55 -13.76 -0.47 3.71
CA ASP A 55 -13.25 -1.83 3.55
C ASP A 55 -11.72 -1.86 3.65
N THR A 56 -11.21 -2.86 4.35
CA THR A 56 -9.77 -3.11 4.42
C THR A 56 -9.30 -4.01 3.29
N VAL A 57 -8.16 -3.70 2.68
CA VAL A 57 -7.56 -4.50 1.60
C VAL A 57 -6.12 -4.88 1.94
N GLU A 58 -5.70 -6.05 1.46
CA GLU A 58 -4.33 -6.55 1.64
C GLU A 58 -3.39 -6.08 0.52
N SER A 59 -3.92 -5.66 -0.63
CA SER A 59 -3.15 -5.06 -1.71
C SER A 59 -4.02 -4.20 -2.62
N PHE A 60 -3.40 -3.26 -3.31
CA PHE A 60 -4.05 -2.46 -4.34
C PHE A 60 -3.06 -2.01 -5.44
N LEU A 61 -3.61 -1.65 -6.60
CA LEU A 61 -2.83 -1.11 -7.71
C LEU A 61 -2.68 0.41 -7.55
N PHE A 62 -1.44 0.88 -7.46
CA PHE A 62 -1.12 2.29 -7.44
C PHE A 62 -0.13 2.62 -8.56
N LEU A 63 -0.55 3.44 -9.52
CA LEU A 63 0.29 3.90 -10.64
C LEU A 63 0.96 2.74 -11.41
N GLY A 64 0.27 1.59 -11.56
CA GLY A 64 0.81 0.42 -12.26
C GLY A 64 1.69 -0.49 -11.40
N THR A 65 1.91 -0.16 -10.13
CA THR A 65 2.63 -0.99 -9.15
C THR A 65 1.63 -1.60 -8.17
N ILE A 66 1.73 -2.91 -7.93
CA ILE A 66 0.97 -3.56 -6.86
C ILE A 66 1.68 -3.27 -5.55
N ILE A 67 0.96 -2.66 -4.61
CA ILE A 67 1.42 -2.44 -3.24
C ILE A 67 0.63 -3.38 -2.33
N SER A 68 1.32 -4.18 -1.53
CA SER A 68 0.73 -5.08 -0.55
C SER A 68 0.99 -4.60 0.88
N GLN A 69 0.15 -5.01 1.83
CA GLN A 69 0.21 -4.60 3.24
C GLN A 69 1.50 -5.05 3.95
N ASP A 70 2.10 -6.15 3.49
CA ASP A 70 3.37 -6.69 3.96
C ASP A 70 4.59 -6.00 3.30
N LEU A 71 4.35 -5.16 2.29
CA LEU A 71 5.36 -4.51 1.43
C LEU A 71 6.38 -5.50 0.84
N GLU A 72 5.99 -6.77 0.67
CA GLU A 72 6.84 -7.77 0.04
C GLU A 72 6.82 -7.62 -1.50
N TRP A 73 8.02 -7.61 -2.10
CA TRP A 73 8.21 -7.27 -3.52
C TRP A 73 8.07 -8.45 -4.50
N GLU A 74 7.68 -9.64 -4.03
CA GLU A 74 7.76 -10.88 -4.83
C GLU A 74 6.98 -10.82 -6.16
N LEU A 75 5.94 -9.98 -6.26
CA LEU A 75 5.14 -9.85 -7.49
C LEU A 75 5.80 -9.00 -8.60
N ASN A 76 6.85 -8.23 -8.32
CA ASN A 76 7.47 -7.33 -9.32
C ASN A 76 8.77 -7.89 -9.93
N ILE A 77 9.46 -8.80 -9.25
CA ILE A 77 10.83 -9.22 -9.59
C ILE A 77 10.92 -10.41 -10.57
N SER A 78 9.82 -11.07 -10.93
CA SER A 78 9.87 -12.17 -11.90
C SER A 78 10.21 -11.71 -13.33
N SER A 79 10.13 -10.42 -13.63
CA SER A 79 10.40 -9.86 -14.97
C SER A 79 11.84 -9.35 -15.18
N LEU A 80 12.65 -9.19 -14.11
CA LEU A 80 13.96 -8.53 -14.19
C LEU A 80 15.17 -9.48 -14.17
N SER A 81 14.98 -10.77 -13.89
CA SER A 81 16.09 -11.74 -13.84
C SER A 81 16.02 -12.80 -14.95
N SER A 82 16.32 -12.43 -16.20
CA SER A 82 17.05 -13.33 -17.13
C SER A 82 17.32 -12.70 -18.50
N ARG A 83 18.30 -11.79 -18.59
CA ARG A 83 19.12 -11.68 -19.80
C ARG A 83 20.51 -11.13 -19.48
N LYS A 84 21.39 -12.01 -19.02
CA LYS A 84 22.84 -11.82 -19.25
C LYS A 84 23.20 -12.58 -20.53
N PRO A 85 23.68 -11.93 -21.59
CA PRO A 85 24.32 -12.63 -22.70
C PRO A 85 25.57 -13.30 -22.14
N SER A 86 25.66 -14.63 -22.26
CA SER A 86 26.89 -15.37 -21.97
C SER A 86 27.98 -14.88 -22.93
N ARG A 87 28.91 -14.05 -22.44
CA ARG A 87 30.16 -13.77 -23.15
C ARG A 87 31.00 -15.03 -23.08
N GLY A 88 31.03 -15.80 -24.17
CA GLY A 88 32.02 -16.85 -24.36
C GLY A 88 33.40 -16.21 -24.43
N CYS A 89 34.22 -16.42 -23.41
CA CYS A 89 35.63 -16.04 -23.43
C CYS A 89 36.38 -16.91 -24.44
N THR A 90 37.02 -16.27 -25.41
CA THR A 90 38.14 -16.80 -26.17
C THR A 90 39.36 -16.94 -25.28
N SER A 91 40.00 -18.11 -25.26
CA SER A 91 41.38 -18.27 -24.81
C SER A 91 42.18 -19.03 -25.86
N CYS A 92 43.12 -18.31 -26.50
CA CYS A 92 44.24 -18.88 -27.24
C CYS A 92 45.37 -19.28 -26.28
N GLY A 93 46.13 -20.32 -26.65
CA GLY A 93 47.40 -20.78 -26.03
C GLY A 93 47.21 -22.07 -25.22
N SER A 94 47.85 -23.20 -25.52
CA SER A 94 49.16 -23.45 -26.14
C SER A 94 49.12 -24.48 -27.29
#